data_AF-A0AAQ4CQI8-F1
#
_entry.id   AF-A0AAQ4CQI8-F1
#
_cell.length_a   1.000
_cell.length_b   1.000
_cell.length_c   1.000
_cell.angle_alpha   90.00
_cell.angle_beta   90.00
_cell.angle_gamma   90.00
#
_symmetry.space_group_name_H-M   'P 1'
#
loop_
_entity.id
_entity.type
_entity.pdbx_description
1 polymer ?
#
loop_
_entity_poly.entity_id
_entity_poly.type
_entity_poly.pdbx_seq_one_letter_code
_entity_poly.pdbx_strand_id
1 'polypeptide(L)'
;MAEDVFEALSHEIRRKIILLLNTPKTFTDLQRETNLESSALAFHLKKLGNLIKKNEQGYYELTDLGWKAYEIIQVLTQSNQNININNLIINNKSKPNLSRKLSEKINGALANLLGAIGESIGEALSNIDIKAEEVLVEVYNGPLKVLPNLEVNLDGGIVKISQGEPYAVIRCKNKEDLEISEIKDTLEINMDGCKADINYPPLNKLEINIDGGLLNVNNNAQILEINIDGGSAKLNVSSLTKSSLSMDGGIIKGTLSYVGQGSLDVDIDGGSVKLELCLPQGIGIIANNKINGGKVDVPTIIGEKGFITVNSYVNGGLVYISKSNC
;
A
#
# COMPACT_ATOMS: atom_id res chain seq x y z
N MET A 1 -2.48 -19.98 -3.88
CA MET A 1 -2.44 -19.90 -5.36
C MET A 1 -2.68 -18.48 -5.86
N ALA A 2 -3.76 -17.77 -5.48
CA ALA A 2 -3.91 -16.34 -5.82
C ALA A 2 -3.12 -15.44 -4.84
N GLU A 3 -3.05 -15.85 -3.57
CA GLU A 3 -2.20 -15.28 -2.52
C GLU A 3 -0.72 -15.23 -2.87
N ASP A 4 -0.13 -16.34 -3.32
CA ASP A 4 1.29 -16.38 -3.69
C ASP A 4 1.60 -15.37 -4.81
N VAL A 5 0.63 -15.15 -5.71
CA VAL A 5 0.72 -14.12 -6.75
C VAL A 5 0.63 -12.74 -6.12
N PHE A 6 -0.36 -12.45 -5.29
CA PHE A 6 -0.54 -11.09 -4.74
C PHE A 6 0.56 -10.69 -3.74
N GLU A 7 0.99 -11.60 -2.84
CA GLU A 7 2.12 -11.43 -1.91
C GLU A 7 3.43 -11.23 -2.69
N ALA A 8 3.68 -12.04 -3.73
CA ALA A 8 4.83 -11.84 -4.58
C ALA A 8 4.78 -10.51 -5.34
N LEU A 9 3.62 -10.11 -5.83
CA LEU A 9 3.43 -8.90 -6.62
C LEU A 9 3.41 -7.62 -5.81
N SER A 10 3.22 -7.66 -4.48
CA SER A 10 3.19 -6.45 -3.62
C SER A 10 4.56 -5.76 -3.51
N HIS A 11 5.65 -6.49 -3.73
CA HIS A 11 7.02 -6.00 -3.55
C HIS A 11 7.74 -5.74 -4.88
N GLU A 12 8.41 -4.59 -4.99
CA GLU A 12 9.05 -4.15 -6.24
C GLU A 12 10.14 -5.10 -6.74
N ILE A 13 11.01 -5.56 -5.85
CA ILE A 13 12.07 -6.52 -6.19
C ILE A 13 11.52 -7.84 -6.71
N ARG A 14 10.44 -8.36 -6.11
CA ARG A 14 9.80 -9.61 -6.56
C ARG A 14 9.14 -9.42 -7.93
N ARG A 15 8.46 -8.29 -8.17
CA ARG A 15 7.98 -7.92 -9.52
C ARG A 15 9.12 -7.84 -10.53
N LYS A 16 10.23 -7.19 -10.16
CA LYS A 16 11.43 -7.09 -11.01
C LYS A 16 11.99 -8.47 -11.34
N ILE A 17 12.14 -9.37 -10.36
CA ILE A 17 12.59 -10.75 -10.58
C ILE A 17 11.65 -11.49 -11.53
N ILE A 18 10.33 -11.40 -11.34
CA ILE A 18 9.35 -12.02 -12.25
C ILE A 18 9.51 -11.48 -13.68
N LEU A 19 9.70 -10.17 -13.84
CA LEU A 19 9.91 -9.55 -15.15
C LEU A 19 11.20 -10.01 -15.84
N LEU A 20 12.29 -10.16 -15.07
CA LEU A 20 13.57 -10.65 -15.57
C LEU A 20 13.51 -12.12 -15.96
N LEU A 21 12.66 -12.92 -15.30
CA LEU A 21 12.46 -14.34 -15.58
C LEU A 21 11.55 -14.62 -16.80
N ASN A 22 11.33 -13.63 -17.67
CA ASN A 22 10.80 -13.88 -19.01
C ASN A 22 11.72 -14.80 -19.86
N THR A 23 12.95 -14.99 -19.41
CA THR A 23 13.91 -15.97 -19.88
C THR A 23 14.54 -16.65 -18.65
N PRO A 24 14.87 -17.96 -18.70
CA PRO A 24 15.49 -18.64 -17.57
C PRO A 24 16.84 -18.01 -17.19
N LYS A 25 17.11 -17.81 -15.89
CA LYS A 25 18.33 -17.14 -15.39
C LYS A 25 18.97 -17.88 -14.23
N THR A 26 20.29 -17.77 -14.10
CA THR A 26 20.99 -18.31 -12.92
C THR A 26 20.82 -17.40 -11.70
N PHE A 27 21.17 -17.90 -10.50
CA PHE A 27 21.20 -17.08 -9.30
C PHE A 27 22.11 -15.84 -9.47
N THR A 28 23.29 -16.03 -10.06
CA THR A 28 24.27 -14.97 -10.29
C THR A 28 23.78 -13.93 -11.30
N ASP A 29 23.03 -14.35 -12.33
CA ASP A 29 22.42 -13.43 -13.29
C ASP A 29 21.38 -12.54 -12.62
N LEU A 30 20.48 -13.15 -11.84
CA LEU A 30 19.47 -12.41 -11.08
C LEU A 30 20.14 -11.44 -10.10
N GLN A 31 21.16 -11.89 -9.37
CA GLN A 31 21.89 -11.05 -8.41
C GLN A 31 22.47 -9.80 -9.07
N ARG A 32 23.12 -9.97 -10.22
CA ARG A 32 23.71 -8.88 -11.01
C ARG A 32 22.65 -7.92 -11.54
N GLU A 33 21.53 -8.43 -12.03
CA GLU A 33 20.47 -7.61 -12.66
C GLU A 33 19.57 -6.91 -11.62
N THR A 34 19.43 -7.48 -10.43
CA THR A 34 18.71 -6.84 -9.31
C THR A 34 19.59 -5.96 -8.45
N ASN A 35 20.92 -6.12 -8.50
CA ASN A 35 21.91 -5.47 -7.61
C ASN A 35 21.64 -5.75 -6.13
N LEU A 36 21.39 -7.03 -5.79
CA LEU A 36 21.09 -7.46 -4.42
C LEU A 36 22.23 -8.29 -3.83
N GLU A 37 22.35 -8.24 -2.50
CA GLU A 37 23.19 -9.17 -1.77
C GLU A 37 22.62 -10.60 -1.81
N SER A 38 23.49 -11.60 -1.71
CA SER A 38 23.12 -13.02 -1.88
C SER A 38 22.03 -13.47 -0.90
N SER A 39 22.09 -13.00 0.35
CA SER A 39 21.09 -13.31 1.38
C SER A 39 19.73 -12.70 1.06
N ALA A 40 19.70 -11.45 0.59
CA ALA A 40 18.47 -10.75 0.21
C ALA A 40 17.82 -11.39 -1.03
N LEU A 41 18.61 -11.73 -2.06
CA LEU A 41 18.08 -12.43 -3.24
C LEU A 41 17.51 -13.81 -2.85
N ALA A 42 18.21 -14.58 -2.02
CA ALA A 42 17.73 -15.88 -1.56
C ALA A 42 16.39 -15.76 -0.80
N PHE A 43 16.24 -14.72 0.04
CA PHE A 43 14.99 -14.42 0.73
C PHE A 43 13.85 -14.15 -0.26
N HIS A 44 14.06 -13.28 -1.25
CA HIS A 44 13.02 -12.98 -2.24
C HIS A 44 12.66 -14.18 -3.13
N LEU A 45 13.65 -14.99 -3.55
CA LEU A 45 13.38 -16.20 -4.33
C LEU A 45 12.58 -17.23 -3.52
N LYS A 46 12.84 -17.35 -2.21
CA LYS A 46 12.04 -18.20 -1.32
C LYS A 46 10.60 -17.71 -1.23
N LYS A 47 10.39 -16.39 -1.09
CA LYS A 47 9.06 -15.75 -1.02
C LYS A 47 8.29 -15.77 -2.34
N LEU A 48 8.98 -15.83 -3.49
CA LEU A 48 8.35 -16.04 -4.79
C LEU A 48 7.72 -17.44 -4.94
N GLY A 49 8.05 -18.38 -4.04
CA GLY A 49 7.32 -19.62 -3.84
C GLY A 49 7.05 -20.38 -5.14
N ASN A 50 5.78 -20.67 -5.39
CA ASN A 50 5.31 -21.44 -6.55
C ASN A 50 5.25 -20.64 -7.88
N LEU A 51 5.61 -19.36 -7.89
CA LEU A 51 5.69 -18.55 -9.12
C LEU A 51 6.94 -18.84 -9.91
N ILE A 52 7.98 -19.32 -9.23
CA ILE A 52 9.25 -19.67 -9.83
C ILE A 52 9.58 -21.11 -9.48
N LYS A 53 10.39 -21.74 -10.30
CA LYS A 53 10.99 -23.04 -9.98
C LYS A 53 12.43 -23.05 -10.48
N LYS A 54 13.25 -23.89 -9.85
CA LYS A 54 14.62 -24.14 -10.31
C LYS A 54 14.62 -25.42 -11.14
N ASN A 55 15.07 -25.35 -12.38
CA ASN A 55 15.16 -26.51 -13.26
C ASN A 55 16.42 -27.35 -12.96
N GLU A 56 16.53 -28.52 -13.60
CA GLU A 56 17.62 -29.49 -13.37
C GLU A 56 19.00 -28.92 -13.72
N GLN A 57 19.07 -27.94 -14.61
CA GLN A 57 20.29 -27.26 -15.02
C GLN A 57 20.65 -26.09 -14.08
N GLY A 58 19.84 -25.85 -13.04
CA GLY A 58 20.11 -24.85 -12.01
C GLY A 58 19.62 -23.43 -12.33
N TYR A 59 18.84 -23.24 -13.39
CA TYR A 59 18.23 -21.96 -13.75
C TYR A 59 16.89 -21.80 -13.04
N TYR A 60 16.57 -20.57 -12.67
CA TYR A 60 15.22 -20.18 -12.27
C TYR A 60 14.38 -19.87 -13.50
N GLU A 61 13.15 -20.37 -13.52
CA GLU A 61 12.16 -20.12 -14.57
C GLU A 61 10.77 -19.89 -13.96
N LEU A 62 9.92 -19.15 -14.68
CA LEU A 62 8.53 -18.95 -14.28
C LEU A 62 7.74 -20.26 -14.42
N THR A 63 6.88 -20.52 -13.44
CA THR A 63 5.83 -21.55 -13.55
C THR A 63 4.64 -21.01 -14.36
N ASP A 64 3.64 -21.84 -14.66
CA ASP A 64 2.40 -21.38 -15.30
C ASP A 64 1.70 -20.26 -14.51
N LEU A 65 1.85 -20.28 -13.18
CA LEU A 65 1.35 -19.23 -12.30
C LEU A 65 2.24 -17.98 -12.35
N GLY A 66 3.56 -18.16 -12.40
CA GLY A 66 4.52 -17.07 -12.61
C GLY A 66 4.31 -16.32 -13.93
N TRP A 67 3.96 -17.02 -15.00
CA TRP A 67 3.62 -16.39 -16.30
C TRP A 67 2.35 -15.55 -16.24
N LYS A 68 1.32 -15.99 -15.50
CA LYS A 68 0.12 -15.17 -15.25
C LYS A 68 0.46 -13.90 -14.45
N ALA A 69 1.33 -14.03 -13.45
CA ALA A 69 1.82 -12.88 -12.68
C ALA A 69 2.61 -11.90 -13.57
N TYR A 70 3.46 -12.41 -14.48
CA TYR A 70 4.22 -11.63 -15.46
C TYR A 70 3.30 -10.79 -16.37
N GLU A 71 2.24 -11.40 -16.91
CA GLU A 71 1.26 -10.70 -17.78
C GLU A 71 0.53 -9.56 -17.04
N ILE A 72 0.13 -9.80 -15.78
CA ILE A 72 -0.51 -8.78 -14.94
C ILE A 72 0.46 -7.60 -14.69
N ILE A 73 1.72 -7.88 -14.34
CA ILE A 73 2.72 -6.82 -14.14
C ILE A 73 2.90 -6.00 -15.42
N GLN A 74 3.01 -6.64 -16.59
CA GLN A 74 3.18 -5.97 -17.88
C GLN A 74 2.03 -5.00 -18.17
N VAL A 75 0.78 -5.43 -17.96
CA VAL A 75 -0.39 -4.56 -18.14
C VAL A 75 -0.36 -3.37 -17.18
N LEU A 76 -0.03 -3.59 -15.91
CA LEU A 76 0.04 -2.54 -14.89
C LEU A 76 1.19 -1.55 -15.13
N THR A 77 2.33 -2.01 -15.66
CA THR A 77 3.48 -1.16 -15.99
C THR A 77 3.30 -0.39 -17.31
N GLN A 78 2.62 -0.97 -18.29
CA GLN A 78 2.30 -0.30 -19.57
C GLN A 78 1.22 0.79 -19.43
N SER A 79 0.38 0.72 -18.40
CA SER A 79 -0.63 1.76 -18.11
C SER A 79 -0.03 3.14 -17.76
N ASN A 80 1.29 3.22 -17.51
CA ASN A 80 2.05 4.46 -17.27
C ASN A 80 2.80 4.99 -18.51
N GLN A 81 2.60 4.39 -19.68
CA GLN A 81 3.13 4.88 -20.97
C GLN A 81 2.01 4.78 -22.02
N ASN A 82 1.51 5.93 -22.49
CA ASN A 82 0.48 6.04 -23.53
C ASN A 82 0.75 5.11 -24.73
N ILE A 83 -0.15 4.15 -25.04
CA ILE A 83 -0.08 3.41 -26.30
C ILE A 83 -1.44 3.37 -27.04
N ASN A 84 -1.34 3.71 -28.32
CA ASN A 84 -2.36 3.65 -29.37
C ASN A 84 -2.62 2.17 -29.79
N ILE A 85 -3.83 1.70 -29.53
CA ILE A 85 -4.27 0.28 -29.60
C ILE A 85 -4.24 -0.33 -31.03
N ASN A 86 -4.06 0.49 -32.08
CA ASN A 86 -4.22 0.04 -33.47
C ASN A 86 -3.14 -0.95 -33.96
N ASN A 87 -2.01 -1.10 -33.25
CA ASN A 87 -0.89 -1.94 -33.71
C ASN A 87 -0.93 -3.39 -33.21
N LEU A 88 -1.88 -3.78 -32.36
CA LEU A 88 -1.95 -5.16 -31.81
C LEU A 88 -2.88 -6.10 -32.58
N ILE A 89 -3.60 -5.62 -33.60
CA ILE A 89 -4.62 -6.42 -34.32
C ILE A 89 -4.06 -7.15 -35.55
N ILE A 90 -2.88 -6.77 -36.07
CA ILE A 90 -2.33 -7.40 -37.27
C ILE A 90 -1.21 -8.37 -36.86
N ASN A 91 -1.56 -9.60 -36.50
CA ASN A 91 -0.79 -10.83 -36.80
C ASN A 91 -1.30 -12.09 -36.07
N ASN A 92 -2.61 -12.35 -36.08
CA ASN A 92 -3.09 -13.72 -35.84
C ASN A 92 -4.28 -14.05 -36.75
N LYS A 93 -3.94 -14.56 -37.94
CA LYS A 93 -4.86 -15.37 -38.75
C LYS A 93 -5.12 -16.65 -37.98
N SER A 94 -6.31 -16.79 -37.35
CA SER A 94 -7.10 -18.03 -37.24
C SER A 94 -8.29 -17.85 -36.28
N LYS A 95 -9.50 -18.11 -36.80
CA LYS A 95 -10.84 -18.22 -36.15
C LYS A 95 -11.62 -16.90 -35.90
N PRO A 96 -12.55 -16.53 -36.82
CA PRO A 96 -13.18 -15.20 -36.87
C PRO A 96 -14.40 -14.98 -35.96
N ASN A 97 -14.67 -15.83 -34.96
CA ASN A 97 -15.87 -15.70 -34.11
C ASN A 97 -15.61 -15.48 -32.61
N LEU A 98 -14.35 -15.54 -32.16
CA LEU A 98 -13.99 -15.26 -30.77
C LEU A 98 -13.60 -13.78 -30.56
N SER A 99 -13.04 -13.15 -31.58
CA SER A 99 -12.59 -11.75 -31.53
C SER A 99 -13.74 -10.74 -31.46
N ARG A 100 -14.89 -11.00 -32.09
CA ARG A 100 -16.05 -10.08 -32.03
C ARG A 100 -16.73 -10.09 -30.66
N LYS A 101 -16.86 -11.26 -30.02
CA LYS A 101 -17.42 -11.39 -28.65
C LYS A 101 -16.48 -10.81 -27.59
N LEU A 102 -15.18 -10.94 -27.79
CA LEU A 102 -14.18 -10.37 -26.88
C LEU A 102 -14.05 -8.85 -27.09
N SER A 103 -14.11 -8.35 -28.32
CA SER A 103 -14.09 -6.90 -28.60
C SER A 103 -15.35 -6.20 -28.11
N GLU A 104 -16.54 -6.81 -28.20
CA GLU A 104 -17.78 -6.23 -27.67
C GLU A 104 -17.80 -6.21 -26.13
N LYS A 105 -17.27 -7.26 -25.47
CA LYS A 105 -17.11 -7.29 -24.00
C LYS A 105 -16.05 -6.31 -23.49
N ILE A 106 -14.92 -6.22 -24.19
CA ILE A 106 -13.82 -5.30 -23.81
C ILE A 106 -14.23 -3.85 -24.09
N ASN A 107 -14.88 -3.55 -25.22
CA ASN A 107 -15.33 -2.19 -25.51
C ASN A 107 -16.48 -1.74 -24.59
N GLY A 108 -17.37 -2.66 -24.18
CA GLY A 108 -18.39 -2.38 -23.16
C GLY A 108 -17.78 -2.12 -21.78
N ALA A 109 -16.75 -2.89 -21.40
CA ALA A 109 -16.04 -2.67 -20.15
C ALA A 109 -15.17 -1.39 -20.17
N LEU A 110 -14.53 -1.06 -21.29
CA LEU A 110 -13.73 0.16 -21.44
C LEU A 110 -14.59 1.43 -21.54
N ALA A 111 -15.74 1.39 -22.22
CA ALA A 111 -16.65 2.54 -22.31
C ALA A 111 -17.24 2.91 -20.95
N ASN A 112 -17.51 1.92 -20.10
CA ASN A 112 -17.94 2.13 -18.72
C ASN A 112 -16.80 2.62 -17.80
N LEU A 113 -15.55 2.24 -18.09
CA LEU A 113 -14.38 2.66 -17.33
C LEU A 113 -13.93 4.11 -17.68
N LEU A 114 -14.13 4.53 -18.93
CA LEU A 114 -13.73 5.86 -19.41
C LEU A 114 -14.83 6.93 -19.27
N GLY A 115 -16.06 6.54 -18.92
CA GLY A 115 -17.19 7.44 -18.70
C GLY A 115 -17.48 7.82 -17.23
N ALA A 116 -16.86 7.15 -16.24
CA ALA A 116 -17.21 7.28 -14.83
C ALA A 116 -15.97 7.21 -13.93
N ILE A 117 -15.24 8.31 -13.76
CA ILE A 117 -15.38 9.19 -12.59
C ILE A 117 -16.82 9.20 -12.04
N GLY A 118 -17.10 8.36 -11.06
CA GLY A 118 -18.36 8.35 -10.30
C GLY A 118 -19.04 6.98 -10.26
N GLU A 119 -18.97 6.35 -9.08
CA GLU A 119 -19.82 5.27 -8.56
C GLU A 119 -20.15 4.04 -9.44
N SER A 120 -19.98 2.85 -8.85
CA SER A 120 -20.39 1.51 -9.34
C SER A 120 -19.41 0.72 -10.22
N ILE A 121 -18.29 0.27 -9.62
CA ILE A 121 -17.46 -0.83 -10.15
C ILE A 121 -18.15 -2.21 -10.00
N GLY A 122 -19.28 -2.26 -9.28
CA GLY A 122 -19.90 -3.52 -8.82
C GLY A 122 -20.55 -4.40 -9.89
N GLU A 123 -21.08 -3.84 -10.99
CA GLU A 123 -21.86 -4.65 -11.95
C GLU A 123 -21.01 -5.24 -13.09
N ALA A 124 -19.94 -4.57 -13.52
CA ALA A 124 -19.15 -4.99 -14.69
C ALA A 124 -18.28 -6.24 -14.44
N LEU A 125 -17.97 -6.56 -13.18
CA LEU A 125 -17.14 -7.70 -12.81
C LEU A 125 -17.93 -9.01 -12.61
N SER A 126 -19.27 -8.96 -12.60
CA SER A 126 -20.14 -10.10 -12.29
C SER A 126 -20.17 -11.23 -13.33
N ASN A 127 -19.58 -11.03 -14.52
CA ASN A 127 -19.64 -11.98 -15.64
C ASN A 127 -18.30 -12.62 -16.02
N ILE A 128 -17.29 -12.51 -15.15
CA ILE A 128 -16.02 -13.25 -15.27
C ILE A 128 -16.06 -14.37 -14.22
N ASP A 129 -16.32 -15.59 -14.66
CA ASP A 129 -16.35 -16.78 -13.81
C ASP A 129 -14.90 -17.18 -13.43
N ILE A 130 -14.33 -16.48 -12.45
CA ILE A 130 -13.09 -16.86 -11.75
C ILE A 130 -13.50 -17.29 -10.35
N LYS A 131 -13.80 -18.59 -10.20
CA LYS A 131 -13.98 -19.21 -8.88
C LYS A 131 -12.62 -19.44 -8.22
N ALA A 132 -12.14 -18.42 -7.52
CA ALA A 132 -11.18 -18.53 -6.42
C ALA A 132 -11.31 -17.26 -5.57
N GLU A 133 -12.48 -17.04 -4.99
CA GLU A 133 -12.64 -16.11 -3.88
C GLU A 133 -11.94 -16.77 -2.70
N GLU A 134 -10.78 -16.24 -2.30
CA GLU A 134 -10.11 -16.71 -1.09
C GLU A 134 -11.07 -16.50 0.07
N VAL A 135 -11.54 -17.60 0.65
CA VAL A 135 -12.56 -17.58 1.69
C VAL A 135 -11.91 -17.06 2.96
N LEU A 136 -11.91 -15.73 3.13
CA LEU A 136 -11.59 -15.13 4.41
C LEU A 136 -12.69 -15.51 5.39
N VAL A 137 -12.30 -16.11 6.50
CA VAL A 137 -13.21 -16.46 7.59
C VAL A 137 -13.20 -15.36 8.63
N GLU A 138 -14.35 -15.11 9.24
CA GLU A 138 -14.45 -14.20 10.37
C GLU A 138 -13.73 -14.81 11.57
N VAL A 139 -12.59 -14.23 11.94
CA VAL A 139 -11.76 -14.68 13.06
C VAL A 139 -12.03 -13.87 14.32
N TYR A 140 -12.54 -12.65 14.15
CA TYR A 140 -12.94 -11.78 15.24
C TYR A 140 -14.11 -10.91 14.82
N ASN A 141 -15.09 -10.83 15.71
CA ASN A 141 -16.27 -9.99 15.54
C ASN A 141 -16.81 -9.62 16.92
N GLY A 142 -16.41 -8.45 17.42
CA GLY A 142 -16.68 -8.12 18.80
C GLY A 142 -16.16 -6.77 19.26
N PRO A 143 -16.48 -6.42 20.52
CA PRO A 143 -16.05 -5.18 21.13
C PRO A 143 -14.56 -5.23 21.50
N LEU A 144 -13.85 -4.16 21.20
CA LEU A 144 -12.45 -3.99 21.61
C LEU A 144 -12.37 -3.38 23.01
N LYS A 145 -11.33 -3.73 23.77
CA LYS A 145 -11.06 -3.05 25.04
C LYS A 145 -10.63 -1.60 24.74
N VAL A 146 -11.16 -0.65 25.49
CA VAL A 146 -10.79 0.76 25.36
C VAL A 146 -9.56 1.04 26.21
N LEU A 147 -8.45 1.26 25.53
CA LEU A 147 -7.18 1.74 26.05
C LEU A 147 -6.79 3.05 25.34
N PRO A 148 -6.04 3.95 26.02
CA PRO A 148 -5.68 5.26 25.45
C PRO A 148 -4.75 5.17 24.24
N ASN A 149 -4.00 4.08 24.10
CA ASN A 149 -3.09 3.85 22.99
C ASN A 149 -3.54 2.64 22.17
N LEU A 150 -3.41 2.74 20.86
CA LEU A 150 -3.66 1.67 19.91
C LEU A 150 -2.41 1.47 19.04
N GLU A 151 -1.92 0.25 19.00
CA GLU A 151 -0.84 -0.20 18.12
C GLU A 151 -1.40 -1.21 17.13
N VAL A 152 -1.14 -0.99 15.83
CA VAL A 152 -1.62 -1.88 14.76
C VAL A 152 -0.44 -2.26 13.86
N ASN A 153 -0.13 -3.56 13.82
CA ASN A 153 0.93 -4.10 12.99
C ASN A 153 0.35 -4.89 11.83
N LEU A 154 0.73 -4.51 10.61
CA LEU A 154 0.18 -5.04 9.35
C LEU A 154 1.28 -5.68 8.51
N ASP A 155 1.15 -6.97 8.24
CA ASP A 155 1.86 -7.67 7.16
C ASP A 155 0.86 -7.91 6.02
N GLY A 156 0.70 -6.93 5.13
CA GLY A 156 -0.28 -7.00 4.05
C GLY A 156 -1.74 -6.74 4.45
N GLY A 157 -2.68 -7.24 3.63
CA GLY A 157 -4.12 -7.11 3.89
C GLY A 157 -4.75 -5.74 3.53
N ILE A 158 -6.00 -5.55 3.96
CA ILE A 158 -6.78 -4.31 3.78
C ILE A 158 -7.39 -3.93 5.12
N VAL A 159 -6.91 -2.85 5.71
CA VAL A 159 -7.34 -2.41 7.04
C VAL A 159 -7.93 -1.01 6.97
N LYS A 160 -9.10 -0.86 7.57
CA LYS A 160 -9.76 0.42 7.78
C LYS A 160 -9.88 0.66 9.27
N ILE A 161 -9.36 1.80 9.72
CA ILE A 161 -9.52 2.29 11.10
C ILE A 161 -10.42 3.52 11.03
N SER A 162 -11.49 3.54 11.81
CA SER A 162 -12.46 4.64 11.85
C SER A 162 -12.79 5.02 13.28
N GLN A 163 -13.09 6.30 13.52
CA GLN A 163 -13.59 6.72 14.81
C GLN A 163 -14.98 6.13 15.06
N GLY A 164 -15.19 5.55 16.24
CA GLY A 164 -16.51 5.08 16.66
C GLY A 164 -16.47 4.30 17.95
N GLU A 165 -17.59 3.66 18.26
CA GLU A 165 -17.67 2.70 19.37
C GLU A 165 -16.65 1.56 19.16
N PRO A 166 -15.93 1.13 20.21
CA PRO A 166 -14.81 0.19 20.11
C PRO A 166 -15.29 -1.19 19.66
N TYR A 167 -15.11 -1.49 18.38
CA TYR A 167 -15.59 -2.72 17.76
C TYR A 167 -14.77 -3.05 16.53
N ALA A 168 -14.47 -4.33 16.32
CA ALA A 168 -13.78 -4.76 15.11
C ALA A 168 -14.46 -5.98 14.47
N VAL A 169 -14.42 -5.98 13.13
CA VAL A 169 -14.73 -7.14 12.30
C VAL A 169 -13.48 -7.46 11.51
N ILE A 170 -12.89 -8.62 11.78
CA ILE A 170 -11.62 -9.04 11.18
C ILE A 170 -11.82 -10.38 10.51
N ARG A 171 -11.45 -10.44 9.24
CA ARG A 171 -11.48 -11.65 8.42
C ARG A 171 -10.08 -11.97 7.94
N CYS A 172 -9.60 -13.16 8.27
CA CYS A 172 -8.29 -13.65 7.87
C CYS A 172 -8.47 -15.04 7.25
N LYS A 173 -7.37 -15.65 6.78
CA LYS A 173 -7.42 -17.02 6.26
C LYS A 173 -7.46 -18.02 7.39
N ASN A 174 -6.62 -17.78 8.40
CA ASN A 174 -6.54 -18.57 9.60
C ASN A 174 -6.70 -17.67 10.82
N LYS A 175 -7.10 -18.28 11.93
CA LYS A 175 -7.20 -17.57 13.20
C LYS A 175 -5.84 -17.12 13.74
N GLU A 176 -4.77 -17.83 13.36
CA GLU A 176 -3.39 -17.55 13.77
C GLU A 176 -2.83 -16.26 13.14
N ASP A 177 -3.43 -15.81 12.04
CA ASP A 177 -3.05 -14.58 11.34
C ASP A 177 -3.50 -13.31 12.10
N LEU A 178 -4.24 -13.47 13.21
CA LEU A 178 -4.69 -12.40 14.09
C LEU A 178 -4.24 -12.65 15.53
N GLU A 179 -3.54 -11.68 16.08
CA GLU A 179 -3.27 -11.60 17.52
C GLU A 179 -3.76 -10.26 18.06
N ILE A 180 -4.51 -10.31 19.16
CA ILE A 180 -4.95 -9.12 19.89
C ILE A 180 -4.43 -9.25 21.32
N SER A 181 -3.60 -8.31 21.73
CA SER A 181 -2.91 -8.34 23.02
C SER A 181 -3.10 -7.02 23.77
N GLU A 182 -2.98 -7.08 25.10
CA GLU A 182 -3.09 -5.91 25.97
C GLU A 182 -1.79 -5.74 26.74
N ILE A 183 -1.06 -4.67 26.45
CA ILE A 183 0.22 -4.37 27.08
C ILE A 183 0.09 -3.02 27.79
N LYS A 184 -0.09 -3.07 29.12
CA LYS A 184 -0.28 -1.89 29.98
C LYS A 184 -1.49 -1.04 29.55
N ASP A 185 -1.25 0.08 28.89
CA ASP A 185 -2.20 1.08 28.42
C ASP A 185 -2.31 1.10 26.88
N THR A 186 -1.78 0.07 26.22
CA THR A 186 -1.85 -0.12 24.76
C THR A 186 -2.63 -1.39 24.42
N LEU A 187 -3.58 -1.24 23.50
CA LEU A 187 -4.16 -2.36 22.77
C LEU A 187 -3.31 -2.61 21.53
N GLU A 188 -2.77 -3.81 21.38
CA GLU A 188 -1.96 -4.22 20.24
C GLU A 188 -2.77 -5.16 19.35
N ILE A 189 -2.79 -4.90 18.04
CA ILE A 189 -3.46 -5.73 17.04
C ILE A 189 -2.47 -6.06 15.93
N ASN A 190 -2.08 -7.34 15.85
CA ASN A 190 -1.20 -7.88 14.83
C ASN A 190 -2.03 -8.64 13.79
N MET A 191 -1.82 -8.33 12.52
CA MET A 191 -2.57 -8.92 11.41
C MET A 191 -1.67 -9.25 10.22
N ASP A 192 -1.82 -10.47 9.69
CA ASP A 192 -1.17 -10.94 8.46
C ASP A 192 -2.23 -11.23 7.39
N GLY A 193 -2.18 -10.51 6.27
CA GLY A 193 -3.06 -10.73 5.12
C GLY A 193 -4.56 -10.50 5.38
N CYS A 194 -4.94 -9.94 6.53
CA CYS A 194 -6.33 -9.81 6.96
C CYS A 194 -7.08 -8.66 6.28
N LYS A 195 -8.41 -8.79 6.21
CA LYS A 195 -9.34 -7.69 5.96
C LYS A 195 -9.99 -7.27 7.27
N ALA A 196 -9.76 -6.04 7.70
CA ALA A 196 -10.24 -5.55 8.98
C ALA A 196 -10.97 -4.19 8.86
N ASP A 197 -12.12 -4.11 9.51
CA ASP A 197 -12.82 -2.86 9.82
C ASP A 197 -12.76 -2.67 11.34
N ILE A 198 -11.98 -1.69 11.79
CA ILE A 198 -11.72 -1.38 13.19
C ILE A 198 -12.34 -0.02 13.51
N ASN A 199 -13.32 0.00 14.40
CA ASN A 199 -13.84 1.22 15.00
C ASN A 199 -13.22 1.39 16.38
N TYR A 200 -12.70 2.58 16.67
CA TYR A 200 -12.05 2.86 17.94
C TYR A 200 -12.30 4.31 18.37
N PRO A 201 -12.47 4.59 19.67
CA PRO A 201 -12.65 5.95 20.18
C PRO A 201 -11.38 6.82 19.97
N PRO A 202 -11.46 8.14 20.21
CA PRO A 202 -10.30 9.02 20.16
C PRO A 202 -9.15 8.53 21.05
N LEU A 203 -7.92 8.68 20.54
CA LEU A 203 -6.71 8.12 21.12
C LEU A 203 -5.78 9.20 21.69
N ASN A 204 -4.98 8.81 22.68
CA ASN A 204 -3.78 9.55 23.02
C ASN A 204 -2.69 9.26 21.98
N LYS A 205 -2.41 7.98 21.71
CA LYS A 205 -1.43 7.54 20.71
C LYS A 205 -2.05 6.54 19.74
N LEU A 206 -1.82 6.76 18.44
CA LEU A 206 -2.04 5.79 17.38
C LEU A 206 -0.70 5.44 16.75
N GLU A 207 -0.27 4.20 16.92
CA GLU A 207 0.95 3.64 16.33
C GLU A 207 0.57 2.60 15.28
N ILE A 208 1.17 2.69 14.09
CA ILE A 208 0.89 1.75 13.00
C ILE A 208 2.17 1.38 12.26
N ASN A 209 2.44 0.08 12.17
CA ASN A 209 3.57 -0.48 11.43
C ASN A 209 3.04 -1.26 10.22
N ILE A 210 3.61 -1.03 9.04
CA ILE A 210 3.10 -1.56 7.77
C ILE A 210 4.24 -2.17 6.94
N ASP A 211 4.24 -3.50 6.83
CA ASP A 211 5.05 -4.26 5.87
C ASP A 211 4.17 -4.69 4.68
N GLY A 212 3.61 -3.71 3.96
CA GLY A 212 2.71 -3.92 2.83
C GLY A 212 1.21 -3.85 3.15
N GLY A 213 0.38 -3.90 2.10
CA GLY A 213 -1.08 -3.82 2.22
C GLY A 213 -1.68 -2.42 2.00
N LEU A 214 -2.98 -2.29 2.27
CA LEU A 214 -3.74 -1.05 2.13
C LEU A 214 -4.35 -0.63 3.47
N LEU A 215 -3.93 0.53 3.95
CA LEU A 215 -4.44 1.15 5.16
C LEU A 215 -5.28 2.39 4.85
N ASN A 216 -6.44 2.50 5.49
CA ASN A 216 -7.23 3.72 5.52
C ASN A 216 -7.57 4.10 6.95
N VAL A 217 -7.05 5.23 7.42
CA VAL A 217 -7.31 5.76 8.76
C VAL A 217 -8.21 6.98 8.66
N ASN A 218 -9.27 6.98 9.48
CA ASN A 218 -10.12 8.13 9.74
C ASN A 218 -10.43 8.22 11.24
N ASN A 219 -9.52 8.76 12.04
CA ASN A 219 -9.67 8.77 13.51
C ASN A 219 -9.05 10.02 14.15
N ASN A 220 -9.31 10.22 15.44
CA ASN A 220 -8.70 11.25 16.27
C ASN A 220 -7.57 10.66 17.12
N ALA A 221 -6.41 11.31 17.11
CA ALA A 221 -5.29 10.97 17.98
C ALA A 221 -4.47 12.23 18.34
N GLN A 222 -3.90 12.28 19.55
CA GLN A 222 -2.98 13.37 19.91
C GLN A 222 -1.58 13.16 19.34
N ILE A 223 -1.12 11.91 19.32
CA ILE A 223 0.17 11.45 18.78
C ILE A 223 -0.10 10.40 17.70
N LEU A 224 0.51 10.58 16.54
CA LEU A 224 0.49 9.62 15.44
C LEU A 224 1.91 9.16 15.12
N GLU A 225 2.15 7.86 15.11
CA GLU A 225 3.43 7.26 14.72
C GLU A 225 3.15 6.21 13.64
N ILE A 226 3.76 6.37 12.46
CA ILE A 226 3.57 5.48 11.33
C ILE A 226 4.95 5.04 10.83
N ASN A 227 5.17 3.74 10.73
CA ASN A 227 6.34 3.16 10.07
C ASN A 227 5.89 2.32 8.87
N ILE A 228 6.45 2.57 7.69
CA ILE A 228 6.08 1.87 6.45
C ILE A 228 7.31 1.37 5.71
N ASP A 229 7.40 0.06 5.55
CA ASP A 229 8.41 -0.57 4.70
C ASP A 229 7.88 -0.70 3.26
N GLY A 230 6.57 -0.92 3.12
CA GLY A 230 5.86 -0.95 1.84
C GLY A 230 4.34 -0.82 1.96
N GLY A 231 3.65 -0.70 0.83
CA GLY A 231 2.17 -0.60 0.79
C GLY A 231 1.66 0.82 0.60
N SER A 232 0.39 1.05 0.93
CA SER A 232 -0.23 2.38 0.85
C SER A 232 -1.09 2.72 2.05
N ALA A 233 -0.86 3.90 2.61
CA ALA A 233 -1.64 4.47 3.70
C ALA A 233 -2.39 5.72 3.23
N LYS A 234 -3.71 5.74 3.44
CA LYS A 234 -4.52 6.96 3.40
C LYS A 234 -4.83 7.40 4.83
N LEU A 235 -4.35 8.59 5.20
CA LEU A 235 -4.47 9.11 6.56
C LEU A 235 -5.46 10.28 6.59
N ASN A 236 -6.45 10.22 7.47
CA ASN A 236 -7.27 11.37 7.86
C ASN A 236 -7.28 11.35 9.38
N VAL A 237 -6.29 11.99 9.98
CA VAL A 237 -6.12 11.98 11.44
C VAL A 237 -6.26 13.39 11.95
N SER A 238 -7.12 13.57 12.96
CA SER A 238 -7.39 14.86 13.56
C SER A 238 -7.04 14.89 15.04
N SER A 239 -7.07 16.09 15.60
CA SER A 239 -6.69 16.39 16.98
C SER A 239 -5.20 16.23 17.32
N LEU A 240 -4.33 16.33 16.31
CA LEU A 240 -2.90 16.07 16.47
C LEU A 240 -2.15 17.20 17.19
N THR A 241 -1.13 16.79 17.93
CA THR A 241 -0.09 17.64 18.52
C THR A 241 1.29 17.20 18.07
N LYS A 242 1.48 15.89 17.82
CA LYS A 242 2.72 15.32 17.30
C LYS A 242 2.40 14.26 16.24
N SER A 243 3.21 14.22 15.19
CA SER A 243 3.19 13.13 14.22
C SER A 243 4.61 12.75 13.83
N SER A 244 4.86 11.46 13.65
CA SER A 244 6.14 10.91 13.16
C SER A 244 5.84 9.91 12.06
N LEU A 245 6.48 10.07 10.91
CA LEU A 245 6.33 9.20 9.75
C LEU A 245 7.73 8.70 9.36
N SER A 246 7.96 7.39 9.44
CA SER A 246 9.15 6.73 8.91
C SER A 246 8.77 5.88 7.70
N MET A 247 9.51 5.98 6.60
CA MET A 247 9.20 5.21 5.40
C MET A 247 10.43 4.81 4.58
N ASP A 248 10.60 3.51 4.37
CA ASP A 248 11.60 2.95 3.46
C ASP A 248 11.06 2.89 2.02
N GLY A 249 9.77 2.56 1.88
CA GLY A 249 9.06 2.48 0.61
C GLY A 249 7.55 2.55 0.77
N GLY A 250 6.83 2.80 -0.33
CA GLY A 250 5.37 2.86 -0.33
C GLY A 250 4.78 4.27 -0.58
N ILE A 251 3.50 4.42 -0.27
CA ILE A 251 2.73 5.65 -0.55
C ILE A 251 1.91 6.07 0.65
N ILE A 252 2.21 7.24 1.21
CA ILE A 252 1.39 7.92 2.20
C ILE A 252 0.65 9.08 1.54
N LYS A 253 -0.66 9.16 1.74
CA LYS A 253 -1.43 10.33 1.35
C LYS A 253 -2.50 10.70 2.37
N GLY A 254 -2.88 11.97 2.44
CA GLY A 254 -4.07 12.39 3.16
C GLY A 254 -3.87 13.65 3.98
N THR A 255 -4.65 13.79 5.05
CA THR A 255 -4.77 15.01 5.83
C THR A 255 -4.44 14.75 7.29
N LEU A 256 -3.56 15.59 7.85
CA LEU A 256 -3.24 15.63 9.28
C LEU A 256 -3.75 16.95 9.85
N SER A 257 -4.66 16.88 10.81
CA SER A 257 -5.31 18.07 11.39
C SER A 257 -4.80 18.33 12.80
N TYR A 258 -4.19 19.48 13.01
CA TYR A 258 -3.60 19.86 14.30
C TYR A 258 -4.55 20.77 15.09
N VAL A 259 -4.56 20.63 16.42
CA VAL A 259 -5.38 21.51 17.30
C VAL A 259 -4.74 22.86 17.58
N GLY A 260 -3.45 23.02 17.28
CA GLY A 260 -2.69 24.21 17.63
C GLY A 260 -1.25 24.11 17.14
N GLN A 261 -0.29 24.39 18.03
CA GLN A 261 1.12 24.17 17.77
C GLN A 261 1.48 22.68 17.90
N GLY A 262 2.58 22.26 17.29
CA GLY A 262 2.95 20.85 17.24
C GLY A 262 4.13 20.56 16.34
N SER A 263 4.40 19.28 16.12
CA SER A 263 5.44 18.83 15.20
C SER A 263 4.99 17.71 14.26
N LEU A 264 5.63 17.67 13.11
CA LEU A 264 5.61 16.58 12.15
C LEU A 264 7.05 16.21 11.82
N ASP A 265 7.47 15.02 12.23
CA ASP A 265 8.76 14.45 11.87
C ASP A 265 8.56 13.45 10.72
N VAL A 266 9.36 13.58 9.67
CA VAL A 266 9.26 12.81 8.42
C VAL A 266 10.64 12.28 8.08
N ASP A 267 10.84 10.98 8.15
CA ASP A 267 12.09 10.29 7.81
C ASP A 267 11.86 9.32 6.66
N ILE A 268 12.47 9.59 5.50
CA ILE A 268 12.12 8.93 4.24
C ILE A 268 13.38 8.49 3.50
N ASP A 269 13.52 7.18 3.33
CA ASP A 269 14.55 6.58 2.47
C ASP A 269 14.05 6.40 1.03
N GLY A 270 12.76 6.11 0.84
CA GLY A 270 12.15 5.89 -0.47
C GLY A 270 10.62 6.02 -0.45
N GLY A 271 9.99 5.98 -1.64
CA GLY A 271 8.53 6.08 -1.81
C GLY A 271 7.99 7.51 -1.97
N SER A 272 6.70 7.72 -1.67
CA SER A 272 6.03 9.02 -1.84
C SER A 272 5.09 9.39 -0.67
N VAL A 273 5.29 10.58 -0.11
CA VAL A 273 4.44 11.20 0.90
C VAL A 273 3.75 12.42 0.28
N LYS A 274 2.40 12.44 0.32
CA LYS A 274 1.60 13.60 -0.07
C LYS A 274 0.59 13.96 1.01
N LEU A 275 0.91 14.98 1.81
CA LEU A 275 0.09 15.38 2.95
C LEU A 275 -0.48 16.79 2.80
N GLU A 276 -1.64 16.97 3.40
CA GLU A 276 -2.27 18.26 3.66
C GLU A 276 -2.31 18.47 5.18
N LEU A 277 -1.67 19.53 5.66
CA LEU A 277 -1.74 19.94 7.06
C LEU A 277 -2.89 20.92 7.22
N CYS A 278 -3.93 20.46 7.91
CA CYS A 278 -5.11 21.23 8.27
C CYS A 278 -4.83 21.93 9.60
N LEU A 279 -4.61 23.25 9.54
CA LEU A 279 -4.11 24.04 10.68
C LEU A 279 -5.11 25.13 11.09
N PRO A 280 -5.23 25.42 12.40
CA PRO A 280 -6.07 26.51 12.89
C PRO A 280 -5.67 27.88 12.33
N GLN A 281 -6.64 28.79 12.19
CA GLN A 281 -6.38 30.15 11.71
C GLN A 281 -5.30 30.88 12.54
N GLY A 282 -4.24 31.31 11.85
CA GLY A 282 -3.09 32.03 12.43
C GLY A 282 -1.91 31.12 12.80
N ILE A 283 -2.05 29.79 12.67
CA ILE A 283 -0.93 28.85 12.82
C ILE A 283 -0.19 28.70 11.49
N GLY A 284 1.13 28.82 11.54
CA GLY A 284 2.06 28.70 10.41
C GLY A 284 2.75 27.34 10.33
N ILE A 285 3.67 27.21 9.39
CA ILE A 285 4.57 26.06 9.23
C ILE A 285 6.00 26.57 9.21
N ILE A 286 6.89 25.95 9.99
CA ILE A 286 8.34 26.10 9.88
C ILE A 286 8.91 24.78 9.40
N ALA A 287 9.49 24.76 8.20
CA ALA A 287 10.07 23.57 7.61
C ALA A 287 11.60 23.52 7.81
N ASN A 288 12.08 22.40 8.37
CA ASN A 288 13.50 22.09 8.56
C ASN A 288 13.83 20.83 7.75
N ASN A 289 14.37 21.03 6.54
CA ASN A 289 14.58 19.93 5.60
C ASN A 289 16.08 19.59 5.49
N LYS A 290 16.43 18.33 5.71
CA LYS A 290 17.74 17.74 5.43
C LYS A 290 17.59 16.72 4.31
N ILE A 291 18.09 17.08 3.12
CA ILE A 291 17.87 16.32 1.90
C ILE A 291 19.22 15.79 1.41
N ASN A 292 19.39 14.47 1.46
CA ASN A 292 20.54 13.79 0.87
C ASN A 292 20.20 13.26 -0.53
N GLY A 293 18.92 12.96 -0.81
CA GLY A 293 18.39 12.57 -2.13
C GLY A 293 16.87 12.73 -2.20
N GLY A 294 16.28 12.53 -3.38
CA GLY A 294 14.84 12.72 -3.60
C GLY A 294 14.39 14.17 -3.84
N LYS A 295 13.11 14.47 -3.61
CA LYS A 295 12.52 15.82 -3.73
C LYS A 295 11.59 16.12 -2.56
N VAL A 296 11.75 17.30 -1.98
CA VAL A 296 10.93 17.80 -0.88
C VAL A 296 10.31 19.13 -1.26
N ASP A 297 9.00 19.23 -1.10
CA ASP A 297 8.22 20.45 -1.25
C ASP A 297 7.35 20.62 0.01
N VAL A 298 7.84 21.45 0.93
CA VAL A 298 7.19 21.76 2.20
C VAL A 298 7.26 23.28 2.36
N PRO A 299 6.12 23.98 2.45
CA PRO A 299 6.12 25.43 2.55
C PRO A 299 6.50 25.88 3.96
N THR A 300 7.29 26.94 4.04
CA THR A 300 7.42 27.72 5.28
C THR A 300 6.44 28.88 5.23
N ILE A 301 5.54 28.95 6.21
CA ILE A 301 4.46 29.93 6.30
C ILE A 301 4.51 30.55 7.69
N ILE A 302 4.72 31.84 7.78
CA ILE A 302 4.74 32.52 9.08
C ILE A 302 3.34 32.60 9.65
N GLY A 303 3.17 32.10 10.88
CA GLY A 303 1.93 32.19 11.64
C GLY A 303 1.99 33.28 12.70
N GLU A 304 0.89 34.00 12.87
CA GLU A 304 0.74 35.07 13.86
C GLU A 304 0.54 34.53 15.28
N LYS A 305 0.01 33.29 15.41
CA LYS A 305 -0.39 32.67 16.68
C LYS A 305 0.49 31.47 17.08
N GLY A 306 1.45 31.09 16.24
CA GLY A 306 2.32 29.94 16.45
C GLY A 306 2.60 29.18 15.16
N PHE A 307 3.27 28.02 15.28
CA PHE A 307 3.69 27.21 14.14
C PHE A 307 3.60 25.71 14.44
N ILE A 308 3.46 24.93 13.37
CA ILE A 308 3.87 23.53 13.34
C ILE A 308 5.31 23.47 12.83
N THR A 309 6.16 22.73 13.53
CA THR A 309 7.51 22.41 13.05
C THR A 309 7.45 21.16 12.20
N VAL A 310 7.88 21.23 10.95
CA VAL A 310 8.01 20.08 10.05
C VAL A 310 9.49 19.77 9.89
N ASN A 311 9.97 18.68 10.46
CA ASN A 311 11.33 18.20 10.25
C ASN A 311 11.31 17.09 9.22
N SER A 312 12.06 17.24 8.13
CA SER A 312 12.11 16.25 7.06
C SER A 312 13.53 15.81 6.79
N TYR A 313 13.79 14.52 6.97
CA TYR A 313 15.03 13.83 6.65
C TYR A 313 14.74 12.94 5.44
N VAL A 314 15.34 13.24 4.30
CA VAL A 314 15.00 12.57 3.04
C VAL A 314 16.27 12.11 2.34
N ASN A 315 16.49 10.80 2.34
CA ASN A 315 17.59 10.14 1.62
C ASN A 315 17.17 9.76 0.18
N GLY A 316 15.88 9.54 -0.06
CA GLY A 316 15.28 9.27 -1.37
C GLY A 316 13.76 9.45 -1.35
N GLY A 317 13.10 9.37 -2.52
CA GLY A 317 11.64 9.50 -2.63
C GLY A 317 11.11 10.93 -2.83
N LEU A 318 9.80 11.11 -2.67
CA LEU A 318 9.07 12.37 -2.92
C LEU A 318 8.23 12.77 -1.71
N VAL A 319 8.50 13.92 -1.12
CA VAL A 319 7.70 14.50 -0.03
C VAL A 319 7.04 15.78 -0.52
N TYR A 320 5.71 15.80 -0.50
CA TYR A 320 4.90 16.99 -0.76
C TYR A 320 3.98 17.22 0.42
N ILE A 321 4.13 18.38 1.06
CA ILE A 321 3.29 18.81 2.17
C ILE A 321 2.69 20.15 1.81
N SER A 322 1.39 20.29 1.96
CA SER A 322 0.66 21.53 1.73
C SER A 322 -0.07 21.96 3.00
N LYS A 323 -0.43 23.25 3.07
CA LYS A 323 -1.26 23.78 4.16
C LYS A 323 -2.68 24.01 3.67
N SER A 324 -3.66 23.66 4.51
CA SER A 324 -5.02 24.19 4.46
C SER A 324 -5.44 24.78 5.80
N ASN A 325 -6.56 25.52 5.78
CA ASN A 325 -7.11 26.12 6.99
C ASN A 325 -8.29 25.29 7.49
N CYS A 326 -8.27 25.10 8.80
CA CYS A 326 -9.33 24.59 9.63
C CYS A 326 -9.44 25.53 10.85
#